data_AF-A0AAW9X8W6-F1
#
_entry.id   AF-A0AAW9X8W6-F1
#
_cell.length_a   1.000
_cell.length_b   1.000
_cell.length_c   1.000
_cell.angle_alpha   90.00
_cell.angle_beta   90.00
_cell.angle_gamma   90.00
#
_symmetry.space_group_name_H-M   'P 1'
#
loop_
_entity.id
_entity.type
_entity.pdbx_description
1 polymer ?
#
loop_
_entity_poly.entity_id
_entity_poly.type
_entity_poly.pdbx_seq_one_letter_code
_entity_poly.pdbx_strand_id
1 'polypeptide(L)'
;FGVKYLEAYDLIQVMLGAIVISMLGFPQESLLLMAGKQRAFLVAQTIASIGYIVLLFMFCHLFGVLGAAFAYFGGQCLDVALSLIPTLKAFFQRHSLLYNAAGEKS
;
A
#
# COMPACT_ATOMS: atom_id res chain seq x y z
N PHE A 1 34.22 -6.58 3.06
CA PHE A 1 32.92 -6.47 3.73
C PHE A 1 33.02 -5.56 4.97
N GLY A 2 33.41 -4.30 4.79
CA GLY A 2 33.63 -3.29 5.84
C GLY A 2 33.23 -1.89 5.33
N VAL A 3 33.18 -0.88 6.22
CA VAL A 3 32.80 0.56 6.08
C VAL A 3 31.58 0.89 5.19
N LYS A 4 31.52 0.38 3.96
CA LYS A 4 30.34 0.39 3.06
C LYS A 4 29.11 -0.33 3.61
N TYR A 5 29.26 -1.19 4.62
CA TYR A 5 28.11 -1.76 5.33
C TYR A 5 27.34 -0.74 6.15
N LEU A 6 28.02 0.24 6.75
CA LEU A 6 27.36 1.25 7.57
C LEU A 6 26.41 2.09 6.73
N GLU A 7 26.83 2.44 5.51
CA GLU A 7 26.01 3.22 4.59
C GLU A 7 24.88 2.39 3.97
N ALA A 8 25.13 1.10 3.68
CA ALA A 8 24.10 0.18 3.22
C ALA A 8 23.12 -0.23 4.34
N TYR A 9 23.53 -0.17 5.60
CA TYR A 9 22.70 -0.56 6.75
C TYR A 9 21.48 0.34 6.88
N ASP A 10 21.67 1.66 6.74
CA ASP A 10 20.57 2.63 6.77
C ASP A 10 19.58 2.39 5.61
N LEU A 11 20.11 2.11 4.42
CA LEU A 11 19.31 1.73 3.26
C LEU A 11 18.50 0.45 3.50
N ILE A 12 19.14 -0.59 4.03
CA ILE A 12 18.50 -1.87 4.35
C ILE A 12 17.42 -1.68 5.42
N GLN A 13 17.66 -0.85 6.43
CA GLN A 13 16.70 -0.57 7.49
C GLN A 13 15.44 0.09 6.95
N VAL A 14 15.57 1.07 6.05
CA VAL A 14 14.43 1.73 5.39
C VAL A 14 13.67 0.74 4.49
N MET A 15 14.38 -0.07 3.71
CA MET A 15 13.75 -1.10 2.88
C MET A 15 13.03 -2.17 3.70
N LEU A 16 13.59 -2.56 4.86
CA LEU A 16 12.95 -3.52 5.76
C LEU A 16 11.63 -2.96 6.32
N GLY A 17 11.62 -1.68 6.68
CA GLY A 17 10.37 -0.98 7.04
C GLY A 17 9.34 -1.01 5.91
N ALA A 18 9.77 -0.82 4.67
CA ALA A 18 8.88 -0.85 3.51
C ALA A 18 8.27 -2.25 3.28
N ILE A 19 9.05 -3.32 3.52
CA ILE A 19 8.58 -4.70 3.44
C ILE A 19 7.52 -4.99 4.50
N VAL A 20 7.72 -4.53 5.74
CA VAL A 20 6.72 -4.69 6.81
C VAL A 20 5.40 -4.03 6.41
N ILE A 21 5.45 -2.86 5.79
CA ILE A 21 4.26 -2.16 5.31
C ILE A 21 3.60 -2.94 4.16
N SER A 22 4.40 -3.45 3.22
CA SER A 22 3.87 -4.28 2.13
C SER A 22 3.16 -5.54 2.66
N MET A 23 3.68 -6.16 3.73
CA MET A 23 3.02 -7.29 4.41
C MET A 23 1.66 -6.93 5.02
N LEU A 24 1.42 -5.66 5.39
CA LEU A 24 0.11 -5.17 5.84
C LEU A 24 -0.90 -5.02 4.68
N GLY A 25 -0.42 -4.82 3.46
CA GLY A 25 -1.26 -4.76 2.26
C GLY A 25 -1.79 -6.13 1.82
N PHE A 26 -1.07 -7.20 2.14
CA PHE A 26 -1.41 -8.57 1.72
C PHE A 26 -2.80 -9.07 2.18
N PRO A 27 -3.23 -8.85 3.45
CA PRO A 27 -4.60 -9.15 3.86
C PRO A 27 -5.66 -8.36 3.08
N GLN A 28 -5.37 -7.12 2.69
CA GLN A 28 -6.33 -6.27 1.98
C GLN A 28 -6.56 -6.77 0.55
N GLU A 29 -5.48 -7.15 -0.13
CA GLU A 29 -5.55 -7.72 -1.47
C GLU A 29 -6.33 -9.04 -1.46
N SER A 30 -5.94 -9.99 -0.60
CA SER A 30 -6.62 -11.28 -0.45
C SER A 30 -8.12 -11.16 -0.13
N LEU A 31 -8.53 -10.22 0.75
CA LEU A 31 -9.94 -9.95 1.05
C LEU A 31 -10.72 -9.40 -0.15
N LEU A 32 -10.13 -8.48 -0.92
CA LEU A 32 -10.77 -7.89 -2.11
C LEU A 32 -10.86 -8.88 -3.28
N LEU A 33 -9.86 -9.76 -3.41
CA LEU A 33 -9.88 -10.91 -4.32
C LEU A 33 -11.03 -11.86 -3.96
N MET A 34 -11.15 -12.24 -2.68
CA MET A 34 -12.23 -13.11 -2.19
C MET A 34 -13.62 -12.48 -2.29
N ALA A 35 -13.72 -11.14 -2.18
CA ALA A 35 -14.98 -10.41 -2.35
C ALA A 35 -15.38 -10.16 -3.83
N GLY A 36 -14.58 -10.62 -4.80
CA GLY A 36 -14.83 -10.42 -6.23
C GLY A 36 -14.70 -8.98 -6.74
N LYS A 37 -14.14 -8.06 -5.93
CA LYS A 37 -14.02 -6.62 -6.22
C LYS A 37 -12.62 -6.21 -6.69
N GLN A 38 -11.98 -7.04 -7.51
CA GLN A 38 -10.61 -6.81 -8.00
C GLN A 38 -10.44 -5.45 -8.71
N ARG A 39 -11.45 -4.99 -9.45
CA ARG A 39 -11.37 -3.74 -10.22
C ARG A 39 -11.13 -2.50 -9.35
N ALA A 40 -11.73 -2.46 -8.16
CA ALA A 40 -11.58 -1.31 -7.26
C ALA A 40 -10.18 -1.29 -6.61
N PHE A 41 -9.63 -2.47 -6.33
CA PHE A 41 -8.25 -2.62 -5.85
C PHE A 41 -7.24 -2.21 -6.92
N LEU A 42 -7.41 -2.71 -8.15
CA LEU A 42 -6.54 -2.38 -9.27
C LEU A 42 -6.44 -0.86 -9.50
N VAL A 43 -7.57 -0.15 -9.49
CA VAL A 43 -7.58 1.30 -9.69
C VAL A 43 -6.81 2.03 -8.58
N ALA A 44 -7.01 1.66 -7.31
CA ALA A 44 -6.29 2.25 -6.19
C ALA A 44 -4.77 1.99 -6.28
N GLN A 45 -4.38 0.76 -6.63
CA GLN A 45 -2.98 0.36 -6.82
C GLN A 45 -2.34 1.07 -8.00
N THR A 46 -3.09 1.30 -9.08
CA THR A 46 -2.57 2.02 -10.27
C THR A 46 -2.26 3.47 -9.90
N ILE A 47 -3.15 4.12 -9.14
CA ILE A 47 -2.93 5.49 -8.63
C ILE A 47 -1.73 5.53 -7.68
N ALA A 48 -1.63 4.56 -6.76
CA ALA A 48 -0.50 4.46 -5.84
C ALA A 48 0.83 4.27 -6.59
N SER A 49 0.86 3.42 -7.61
CA SER A 49 2.03 3.16 -8.45
C SER A 49 2.48 4.42 -9.20
N ILE A 50 1.54 5.18 -9.75
CA ILE A 50 1.84 6.47 -10.40
C ILE A 50 2.44 7.45 -9.38
N GLY A 51 1.85 7.53 -8.18
CA GLY A 51 2.38 8.35 -7.08
C GLY A 51 3.80 7.95 -6.68
N TYR A 52 4.07 6.66 -6.57
CA TYR A 52 5.41 6.12 -6.31
C TYR A 52 6.42 6.51 -7.39
N ILE A 53 6.08 6.40 -8.67
CA ILE A 53 6.97 6.79 -9.78
C ILE A 53 7.35 8.27 -9.69
N VAL A 54 6.39 9.15 -9.38
CA VAL A 54 6.63 10.58 -9.21
C VAL A 54 7.55 10.85 -8.01
N LEU A 55 7.26 10.23 -6.87
CA LEU A 55 8.09 10.33 -5.66
C LEU A 55 9.51 9.84 -5.92
N LEU A 56 9.66 8.74 -6.66
CA LEU A 56 10.96 8.16 -6.97
C LEU A 56 11.78 9.10 -7.85
N PHE A 57 11.15 9.71 -8.87
CA PHE A 57 11.84 10.68 -9.73
C PHE A 57 12.33 11.91 -8.94
N MET A 58 11.51 12.42 -8.02
CA MET A 58 11.86 13.56 -7.18
C MET A 58 12.97 13.24 -6.17
N PHE A 59 12.82 12.14 -5.40
CA PHE A 59 13.76 11.80 -4.34
C PHE A 59 15.09 11.24 -4.87
N CYS A 60 15.08 10.55 -5.99
CA CYS A 60 16.31 10.06 -6.63
C CYS A 60 17.18 11.23 -7.10
N HIS A 61 16.56 12.32 -7.57
CA HIS A 61 17.28 13.52 -8.00
C HIS A 61 17.87 14.34 -6.83
N LEU A 62 17.22 14.32 -5.65
CA LEU A 62 17.69 15.09 -4.49
C LEU A 62 18.67 14.34 -3.58
N PHE A 63 18.50 13.03 -3.38
CA PHE A 63 19.21 12.25 -2.36
C PHE A 63 19.90 10.98 -2.88
N GLY A 64 19.90 10.74 -4.20
CA GLY A 64 20.53 9.57 -4.80
C GLY A 64 19.92 8.24 -4.31
N VAL A 65 20.76 7.28 -3.94
CA VAL A 65 20.35 5.89 -3.60
C VAL A 65 19.50 5.83 -2.32
N LEU A 66 19.83 6.62 -1.30
CA LEU A 66 19.04 6.72 -0.06
C LEU A 66 17.65 7.31 -0.33
N GLY A 67 17.57 8.31 -1.21
CA GLY A 67 16.30 8.86 -1.68
C GLY A 67 15.39 7.83 -2.32
N ALA A 68 15.95 6.89 -3.09
CA ALA A 68 15.16 5.82 -3.70
C ALA A 68 14.54 4.87 -2.66
N ALA A 69 15.25 4.55 -1.58
CA ALA A 69 14.69 3.74 -0.49
C ALA A 69 13.56 4.46 0.26
N PHE A 70 13.71 5.76 0.53
CA PHE A 70 12.63 6.56 1.13
C PHE A 70 11.43 6.71 0.19
N ALA A 71 11.67 6.86 -1.12
CA ALA A 71 10.59 6.87 -2.11
C ALA A 71 9.83 5.53 -2.14
N TYR A 72 10.54 4.40 -2.04
CA TYR A 72 9.93 3.08 -1.95
C TYR A 72 9.12 2.90 -0.68
N PHE A 73 9.66 3.32 0.47
CA PHE A 73 8.91 3.32 1.73
C PHE A 73 7.64 4.18 1.64
N GLY A 74 7.76 5.40 1.13
CA GLY A 74 6.61 6.29 0.92
C GLY A 74 5.59 5.72 -0.07
N GLY A 75 6.05 5.09 -1.15
CA GLY A 75 5.20 4.40 -2.13
C GLY A 75 4.42 3.25 -1.49
N GLN A 76 5.07 2.41 -0.68
CA GLN A 76 4.42 1.32 0.06
C GLN A 76 3.39 1.84 1.08
N CYS A 77 3.71 2.92 1.80
CA CYS A 77 2.74 3.58 2.69
C CYS A 77 1.51 4.07 1.93
N LEU A 78 1.74 4.73 0.79
CA LEU A 78 0.67 5.28 -0.04
C LEU A 78 -0.20 4.18 -0.64
N ASP A 79 0.40 3.08 -1.07
CA ASP A 79 -0.31 1.92 -1.61
C ASP A 79 -1.21 1.25 -0.57
N VAL A 80 -0.70 1.01 0.64
CA VAL A 80 -1.50 0.48 1.75
C VAL A 80 -2.61 1.44 2.16
N ALA A 81 -2.33 2.75 2.23
CA ALA A 81 -3.34 3.74 2.59
C ALA A 81 -4.43 3.87 1.51
N LEU A 82 -4.06 3.87 0.23
CA LEU A 82 -5.01 3.98 -0.88
C LEU A 82 -5.80 2.69 -1.08
N SER A 83 -5.20 1.52 -0.88
CA SER A 83 -5.89 0.23 -0.92
C SER A 83 -6.76 -0.04 0.31
N LEU A 84 -6.54 0.69 1.42
CA LEU A 84 -7.43 0.70 2.59
C LEU A 84 -8.81 1.30 2.28
N ILE A 85 -8.88 2.28 1.38
CA ILE A 85 -10.13 2.95 0.98
C ILE A 85 -11.13 1.97 0.32
N PRO A 86 -10.78 1.20 -0.73
CA PRO A 86 -11.68 0.23 -1.32
C PRO A 86 -11.96 -0.96 -0.39
N THR A 87 -11.03 -1.36 0.48
CA THR A 87 -11.31 -2.40 1.50
C THR A 87 -12.35 -1.92 2.50
N LEU A 88 -12.20 -0.71 3.05
CA LEU A 88 -13.18 -0.11 3.95
C LEU A 88 -14.53 0.07 3.25
N LYS A 89 -14.55 0.57 2.02
CA LYS A 89 -15.79 0.71 1.23
C LYS A 89 -16.48 -0.65 1.01
N ALA A 90 -15.72 -1.71 0.74
CA ALA A 90 -16.26 -3.07 0.63
C ALA A 90 -16.80 -3.59 1.97
N PHE A 91 -16.11 -3.30 3.08
CA PHE A 91 -16.55 -3.65 4.44
C PHE A 91 -17.85 -2.94 4.83
N PHE A 92 -17.93 -1.62 4.62
CA PHE A 92 -19.14 -0.83 4.91
C PHE A 92 -20.32 -1.20 4.00
N GLN A 93 -20.09 -1.49 2.71
CA GLN A 93 -21.17 -1.97 1.83
C GLN A 93 -21.71 -3.34 2.26
N ARG A 94 -20.88 -4.22 2.83
CA ARG A 94 -21.35 -5.49 3.39
C ARG A 94 -22.19 -5.29 4.64
N HIS A 95 -21.82 -4.32 5.50
CA HIS A 95 -22.63 -3.94 6.66
C HIS A 95 -23.98 -3.33 6.25
N SER A 96 -24.01 -2.53 5.18
CA SER A 96 -25.24 -1.95 4.62
C SER A 96 -26.19 -3.01 4.03
N LEU A 97 -25.66 -4.09 3.44
CA LEU A 97 -26.47 -5.20 2.93
C LEU A 97 -27.05 -6.07 4.04
N LEU A 98 -26.27 -6.35 5.11
CA LEU A 98 -26.77 -7.06 6.29
C LEU A 98 -27.86 -6.27 7.03
N TYR A 99 -27.73 -4.94 7.10
CA TYR A 99 -28.75 -4.08 7.70
C TYR A 99 -30.07 -4.10 6.92
N ASN A 100 -30.03 -4.02 5.58
CA ASN A 100 -31.26 -4.11 4.77
C ASN A 100 -31.88 -5.51 4.78
N ALA A 101 -31.09 -6.58 4.78
CA ALA A 101 -31.62 -7.94 4.90
C ALA A 101 -32.26 -8.23 6.28
N ALA A 102 -31.85 -7.48 7.32
CA ALA A 102 -32.49 -7.52 8.64
C ALA A 102 -33.77 -6.66 8.71
N GLY A 103 -33.91 -5.64 7.87
CA GLY A 103 -35.09 -4.79 7.77
C GLY A 103 -36.25 -5.41 6.96
N GLU A 104 -35.98 -6.38 6.09
CA GLU A 104 -36.99 -7.04 5.24
C GLU A 104 -37.65 -8.26 5.92
N LYS A 105 -37.65 -8.31 7.26
CA LYS A 105 -38.30 -9.35 8.07
C LYS A 105 -39.19 -8.80 9.19
N SER A 106 -39.78 -7.62 9.01
CA SER A 106 -40.79 -7.09 9.94
C SER A 106 -42.11 -6.81 9.26
#